data_AF-A0A6P8ZT39-F1
#
_entry.id   AF-A0A6P8ZT39-F1
#
_cell.length_a   1.000
_cell.length_b   1.000
_cell.length_c   1.000
_cell.angle_alpha   90.00
_cell.angle_beta   90.00
_cell.angle_gamma   90.00
#
_symmetry.space_group_name_H-M   'P 1'
#
loop_
_entity.id
_entity.type
_entity.pdbx_description
1 polymer ?
#
loop_
_entity_poly.entity_id
_entity_poly.type
_entity_poly.pdbx_seq_one_letter_code
_entity_poly.pdbx_strand_id
1 'polypeptide(L)'
;MSSSAMGHFESEIGKDLLHLACRHHVYELVLEGAFEQALSHANSPDIHPLFLKFLNFWKQIDQGKFITLGRAALRRFPGNPDEVIEFCTNQLKVIQPRDDYKEFLQLTIIFLGGIPPGGISFRKPGALNKTRWMARAVYALKMYMFQKQYPFTRAEKKGLEDICIFVSAAYVKFWFECPSATMAPLNDLEFLKLLKRYESFTGAWSAALTKLMSHLRYLSADLAPLALYDNRVPTSVKKDMIKNNVKGWG
;
A
#
# COMPACT_ATOMS: atom_id res chain seq x y z
N MET A 1 -4.57 -15.38 -10.80
CA MET A 1 -4.77 -16.46 -11.78
C MET A 1 -4.21 -15.98 -13.11
N SER A 2 -3.36 -16.74 -13.77
CA SER A 2 -2.88 -16.41 -15.11
C SER A 2 -4.03 -16.50 -16.11
N SER A 3 -4.02 -15.69 -17.18
CA SER A 3 -5.09 -15.69 -18.19
C SER A 3 -5.33 -17.05 -18.84
N SER A 4 -4.32 -17.93 -18.85
CA SER A 4 -4.40 -19.30 -19.36
C SER A 4 -5.31 -20.24 -18.55
N ALA A 5 -5.37 -20.08 -17.23
CA ALA A 5 -6.19 -20.94 -16.37
C ALA A 5 -7.68 -20.54 -16.42
N MET A 6 -7.97 -19.28 -16.73
CA MET A 6 -9.32 -18.73 -16.77
C MET A 6 -10.04 -19.11 -18.07
N GLY A 7 -9.34 -19.06 -19.21
CA GLY A 7 -9.90 -19.48 -20.51
C GLY A 7 -10.26 -20.97 -20.57
N HIS A 8 -9.51 -21.83 -19.87
CA HIS A 8 -9.91 -23.24 -19.71
C HIS A 8 -11.23 -23.37 -18.93
N PHE A 9 -11.37 -22.61 -17.85
CA PHE A 9 -12.59 -22.65 -17.02
C PHE A 9 -13.80 -22.10 -17.78
N GLU A 10 -13.64 -21.00 -18.53
CA GLU A 10 -14.70 -20.44 -19.40
C GLU A 10 -15.15 -21.43 -20.47
N SER A 11 -14.22 -22.20 -21.05
CA SER A 11 -14.54 -23.26 -22.03
C SER A 11 -15.34 -24.42 -21.43
N GLU A 12 -15.12 -24.75 -20.15
CA GLU A 12 -15.87 -25.80 -19.44
C GLU A 12 -17.27 -25.33 -19.02
N ILE A 13 -17.43 -24.06 -18.66
CA ILE A 13 -18.71 -23.50 -18.18
C ILE A 13 -19.57 -22.98 -19.36
N GLY A 14 -18.96 -22.77 -20.53
CA GLY A 14 -19.62 -22.23 -21.72
C GLY A 14 -20.16 -20.81 -21.54
N LYS A 15 -19.56 -20.05 -20.60
CA LYS A 15 -19.96 -18.69 -20.25
C LYS A 15 -18.72 -17.83 -20.01
N ASP A 16 -18.77 -16.60 -20.49
CA ASP A 16 -17.75 -15.60 -20.19
C ASP A 16 -17.76 -15.26 -18.69
N LEU A 17 -16.58 -15.28 -18.06
CA LEU A 17 -16.45 -14.90 -16.66
C LEU A 17 -16.11 -13.41 -16.55
N LEU A 18 -16.62 -12.78 -15.50
CA LEU A 18 -16.22 -11.43 -15.16
C LEU A 18 -14.73 -11.43 -14.76
N HIS A 19 -13.88 -10.85 -15.60
CA HIS A 19 -12.45 -10.77 -15.31
C HIS A 19 -12.15 -9.75 -14.19
N LEU A 20 -12.02 -10.25 -12.97
CA LEU A 20 -11.58 -9.48 -11.81
C LEU A 20 -10.07 -9.64 -11.63
N ALA A 21 -9.28 -8.62 -11.97
CA ALA A 21 -7.89 -8.60 -11.54
C ALA A 21 -7.83 -8.52 -10.00
N CYS A 22 -6.90 -9.25 -9.41
CA CYS A 22 -6.66 -9.16 -7.98
C CYS A 22 -6.05 -7.79 -7.67
N ARG A 23 -6.82 -6.87 -7.09
CA ARG A 23 -6.32 -5.53 -6.71
C ARG A 23 -5.15 -5.59 -5.73
N HIS A 24 -5.08 -6.63 -4.87
CA HIS A 24 -3.90 -6.84 -4.03
C HIS A 24 -2.67 -7.03 -4.91
N HIS A 25 -2.76 -7.84 -5.97
CA HIS A 25 -1.66 -8.03 -6.90
C HIS A 25 -1.24 -6.72 -7.59
N VAL A 26 -2.20 -5.88 -8.00
CA VAL A 26 -1.88 -4.56 -8.57
C VAL A 26 -1.15 -3.69 -7.55
N TYR A 27 -1.63 -3.65 -6.31
CA TYR A 27 -1.01 -2.84 -5.26
C TYR A 27 0.35 -3.41 -4.83
N GLU A 28 0.58 -4.71 -4.93
CA GLU A 28 1.90 -5.32 -4.78
C GLU A 28 2.89 -4.78 -5.82
N LEU A 29 2.49 -4.71 -7.09
CA LEU A 29 3.31 -4.17 -8.18
C LEU A 29 3.58 -2.66 -8.02
N VAL A 30 2.59 -1.92 -7.51
CA VAL A 30 2.74 -0.50 -7.17
C VAL A 30 3.77 -0.32 -6.05
N LEU A 31 3.66 -1.12 -4.99
CA LEU A 31 4.60 -1.09 -3.88
C LEU A 31 6.01 -1.49 -4.34
N GLU A 32 6.13 -2.51 -5.19
CA GLU A 32 7.39 -2.93 -5.80
C GLU A 32 8.08 -1.77 -6.53
N GLY A 33 7.40 -1.10 -7.44
CA GLY A 33 7.97 0.03 -8.18
C GLY A 33 8.38 1.19 -7.26
N ALA A 34 7.60 1.46 -6.22
CA ALA A 34 7.96 2.47 -5.22
C ALA A 34 9.25 2.11 -4.48
N PHE A 35 9.41 0.84 -4.07
CA PHE A 35 10.61 0.34 -3.40
C PHE A 35 11.84 0.35 -4.30
N GLU A 36 11.71 -0.14 -5.53
CA GLU A 36 12.78 -0.13 -6.53
C GLU A 36 13.31 1.29 -6.71
N GLN A 37 12.43 2.27 -6.88
CA GLN A 37 12.85 3.65 -7.06
C GLN A 37 13.45 4.25 -5.78
N ALA A 38 12.84 4.04 -4.61
CA ALA A 38 13.30 4.61 -3.35
C ALA A 38 14.68 4.09 -2.91
N LEU A 39 14.97 2.81 -3.16
CA LEU A 39 16.20 2.15 -2.67
C LEU A 39 17.17 1.74 -3.78
N SER A 40 16.88 2.06 -5.05
CA SER A 40 17.78 1.87 -6.21
C SER A 40 19.20 2.40 -6.00
N HIS A 41 19.35 3.51 -5.27
CA HIS A 41 20.64 4.18 -5.04
C HIS A 41 21.46 3.53 -3.93
N ALA A 42 20.96 2.48 -3.27
CA ALA A 42 21.66 1.74 -2.23
C ALA A 42 22.69 0.72 -2.78
N ASN A 43 23.02 0.77 -4.09
CA ASN A 43 23.97 -0.12 -4.76
C ASN A 43 23.70 -1.62 -4.55
N SER A 44 22.44 -2.02 -4.33
CA SER A 44 22.06 -3.42 -4.26
C SER A 44 20.96 -3.71 -5.27
N PRO A 45 21.22 -4.55 -6.29
CA PRO A 45 20.20 -4.94 -7.27
C PRO A 45 19.06 -5.75 -6.65
N ASP A 46 19.18 -6.14 -5.37
CA ASP A 46 18.13 -6.76 -4.57
C ASP A 46 18.03 -6.02 -3.23
N ILE A 47 16.81 -5.71 -2.78
CA ILE A 47 16.54 -5.13 -1.46
C ILE A 47 16.67 -6.17 -0.34
N HIS A 48 16.56 -7.45 -0.70
CA HIS A 48 16.55 -8.58 0.22
C HIS A 48 17.80 -8.68 1.11
N PRO A 49 19.04 -8.46 0.62
CA PRO A 49 20.24 -8.46 1.46
C PRO A 49 20.21 -7.38 2.55
N LEU A 50 19.69 -6.19 2.26
CA LEU A 50 19.59 -5.13 3.26
C LEU A 50 18.64 -5.54 4.40
N PHE A 51 17.49 -6.11 4.05
CA PHE A 51 16.54 -6.59 5.04
C PHE A 51 17.06 -7.78 5.85
N LEU A 52 17.78 -8.71 5.21
CA LEU A 52 18.42 -9.83 5.92
C LEU A 52 19.49 -9.35 6.91
N LYS A 53 20.34 -8.39 6.51
CA LYS A 53 21.33 -7.81 7.42
C LYS A 53 20.65 -7.14 8.62
N PHE A 54 19.58 -6.39 8.39
CA PHE A 54 18.79 -5.79 9.47
C PHE A 54 18.14 -6.84 10.39
N LEU A 55 17.56 -7.91 9.83
CA LEU A 55 16.97 -9.02 10.59
C LEU A 55 18.01 -9.69 11.50
N ASN A 56 19.23 -9.90 10.99
CA ASN A 56 20.32 -10.48 11.77
C ASN A 56 20.81 -9.54 12.87
N PHE A 57 20.77 -8.23 12.61
CA PHE A 57 21.11 -7.20 13.59
C PHE A 57 20.03 -7.00 14.67
N TRP A 58 18.81 -7.52 14.47
CA TRP A 58 17.65 -7.27 15.35
C TRP A 58 17.91 -7.52 16.84
N LYS A 59 18.71 -8.54 17.18
CA LYS A 59 19.04 -8.87 18.59
C LYS A 59 19.83 -7.76 19.31
N GLN A 60 20.46 -6.85 18.56
CA GLN A 60 21.27 -5.74 19.07
C GLN A 60 20.46 -4.44 19.20
N ILE A 61 19.22 -4.42 18.71
CA ILE A 61 18.38 -3.22 18.71
C ILE A 61 17.69 -3.06 20.07
N ASP A 62 17.88 -1.89 20.67
CA ASP A 62 17.09 -1.42 21.80
C ASP A 62 15.75 -0.90 21.30
N GLN A 63 14.69 -1.69 21.51
CA GLN A 63 13.34 -1.37 21.03
C GLN A 63 12.73 -0.14 21.71
N GLY A 64 13.27 0.30 22.86
CA GLY A 64 12.85 1.53 23.54
C GLY A 64 13.41 2.80 22.88
N LYS A 65 14.45 2.68 22.05
CA LYS A 65 15.15 3.81 21.40
C LYS A 65 14.82 3.93 19.92
N PHE A 66 13.54 4.02 19.60
CA PHE A 66 13.07 4.27 18.24
C PHE A 66 12.90 5.77 17.95
N ILE A 67 12.75 6.11 16.68
CA ILE A 67 12.34 7.44 16.24
C ILE A 67 11.05 7.39 15.43
N THR A 68 10.32 8.49 15.45
CA THR A 68 9.13 8.72 14.62
C THR A 68 9.48 9.66 13.46
N LEU A 69 8.54 9.89 12.55
CA LEU A 69 8.71 10.81 11.43
C LEU A 69 9.05 12.21 11.94
N GLY A 70 10.18 12.75 11.47
CA GLY A 70 10.66 14.06 11.91
C GLY A 70 9.70 15.20 11.56
N ARG A 71 9.66 16.25 12.40
CA ARG A 71 8.77 17.42 12.22
C ARG A 71 8.84 18.05 10.82
N ALA A 72 10.02 18.14 10.23
CA ALA A 72 10.20 18.70 8.88
C ALA A 72 9.63 17.81 7.76
N ALA A 73 9.60 16.49 7.97
CA ALA A 73 8.97 15.54 7.06
C ALA A 73 7.45 15.51 7.27
N LEU A 74 6.97 15.55 8.52
CA LEU A 74 5.54 15.69 8.84
C LEU A 74 4.91 16.92 8.18
N ARG A 75 5.58 18.08 8.17
CA ARG A 75 5.09 19.30 7.48
C ARG A 75 4.91 19.13 5.97
N ARG A 76 5.63 18.19 5.37
CA ARG A 76 5.56 17.90 3.93
C ARG A 76 4.76 16.62 3.66
N PHE A 77 4.17 16.01 4.67
CA PHE A 77 3.47 14.73 4.53
C PHE A 77 2.30 14.88 3.55
N PRO A 78 2.17 13.99 2.55
CA PRO A 78 1.02 14.00 1.65
C PRO A 78 -0.28 13.65 2.38
N GLY A 79 -1.21 14.60 2.47
CA GLY A 79 -2.46 14.44 3.20
C GLY A 79 -2.34 14.78 4.69
N ASN A 80 -3.25 14.27 5.50
CA ASN A 80 -3.32 14.54 6.93
C ASN A 80 -2.84 13.32 7.74
N PRO A 81 -1.75 13.42 8.51
CA PRO A 81 -1.25 12.28 9.30
C PRO A 81 -2.24 11.84 10.39
N ASP A 82 -3.05 12.75 10.93
CA ASP A 82 -4.03 12.41 11.98
C ASP A 82 -5.17 11.55 11.42
N GLU A 83 -5.62 11.83 10.20
CA GLU A 83 -6.61 11.00 9.48
C GLU A 83 -6.08 9.59 9.19
N VAL A 84 -4.78 9.48 8.88
CA VAL A 84 -4.13 8.17 8.69
C VAL A 84 -4.05 7.41 10.01
N ILE A 85 -3.71 8.07 11.12
CA ILE A 85 -3.71 7.48 12.46
C ILE A 85 -5.11 7.02 12.84
N GLU A 86 -6.13 7.85 12.60
CA GLU A 86 -7.53 7.52 12.87
C GLU A 86 -7.97 6.30 12.05
N PHE A 87 -7.68 6.29 10.75
CA PHE A 87 -7.94 5.15 9.87
C PHE A 87 -7.31 3.87 10.43
N CYS A 88 -6.01 3.90 10.74
CA CYS A 88 -5.30 2.72 11.24
C CYS A 88 -5.86 2.25 12.60
N THR A 89 -6.21 3.19 13.48
CA THR A 89 -6.79 2.89 14.79
C THR A 89 -8.17 2.26 14.66
N ASN A 90 -8.99 2.75 13.73
CA ASN A 90 -10.29 2.16 13.43
C ASN A 90 -10.16 0.78 12.79
N GLN A 91 -9.21 0.60 11.87
CA GLN A 91 -8.98 -0.69 11.22
C GLN A 91 -8.50 -1.76 12.22
N LEU A 92 -7.74 -1.38 13.25
CA LEU A 92 -7.32 -2.28 14.33
C LEU A 92 -8.48 -2.81 15.19
N LYS A 93 -9.69 -2.21 15.11
CA LYS A 93 -10.90 -2.73 15.76
C LYS A 93 -11.50 -3.93 15.02
N VAL A 94 -11.13 -4.12 13.75
CA VAL A 94 -11.58 -5.24 12.92
C VAL A 94 -10.58 -6.39 13.00
N ILE A 95 -11.08 -7.63 12.95
CA ILE A 95 -10.23 -8.83 12.90
C ILE A 95 -9.37 -8.77 11.64
N GLN A 96 -8.05 -8.81 11.84
CA GLN A 96 -7.10 -8.84 10.74
C GLN A 96 -6.87 -10.28 10.28
N PRO A 97 -6.70 -10.52 8.97
CA PRO A 97 -6.54 -11.86 8.43
C PRO A 97 -5.24 -12.53 8.90
N ARG A 98 -4.22 -11.72 9.23
CA ARG A 98 -2.91 -12.19 9.70
C ARG A 98 -2.26 -11.17 10.63
N ASP A 99 -1.29 -11.64 11.39
CA ASP A 99 -0.53 -10.81 12.33
C ASP A 99 0.26 -9.68 11.67
N ASP A 100 0.77 -9.89 10.46
CA ASP A 100 1.55 -8.90 9.71
C ASP A 100 0.69 -7.69 9.29
N TYR A 101 -0.62 -7.87 9.07
CA TYR A 101 -1.56 -6.77 8.83
C TYR A 101 -1.72 -5.91 10.08
N LYS A 102 -1.91 -6.56 11.24
CA LYS A 102 -2.01 -5.86 12.52
C LYS A 102 -0.73 -5.07 12.80
N GLU A 103 0.44 -5.68 12.56
CA GLU A 103 1.73 -5.01 12.74
C GLU A 103 1.88 -3.80 11.81
N PHE A 104 1.50 -3.92 10.55
CA PHE A 104 1.62 -2.81 9.61
C PHE A 104 0.83 -1.58 10.09
N LEU A 105 -0.43 -1.76 10.52
CA LEU A 105 -1.24 -0.66 11.10
C LEU A 105 -0.61 -0.05 12.35
N GLN A 106 -0.14 -0.89 13.29
CA GLN A 106 0.50 -0.41 14.51
C GLN A 106 1.77 0.39 14.22
N LEU A 107 2.61 -0.08 13.30
CA LEU A 107 3.83 0.61 12.91
C LEU A 107 3.54 1.92 12.16
N THR A 108 2.52 1.98 11.32
CA THR A 108 2.10 3.23 10.68
C THR A 108 1.70 4.27 11.72
N ILE A 109 0.93 3.89 12.74
CA ILE A 109 0.55 4.78 13.86
C ILE A 109 1.81 5.29 14.58
N ILE A 110 2.72 4.39 14.98
CA ILE A 110 3.97 4.76 15.68
C ILE A 110 4.83 5.68 14.82
N PHE A 111 4.97 5.37 13.52
CA PHE A 111 5.77 6.15 12.59
C PHE A 111 5.29 7.60 12.51
N LEU A 112 3.98 7.82 12.52
CA LEU A 112 3.38 9.16 12.49
C LEU A 112 3.37 9.85 13.86
N GLY A 113 3.85 9.19 14.92
CA GLY A 113 3.92 9.74 16.27
C GLY A 113 2.70 9.45 17.15
N GLY A 114 1.76 8.63 16.68
CA GLY A 114 0.64 8.16 17.48
C GLY A 114 1.00 6.96 18.38
N ILE A 115 0.07 6.60 19.26
CA ILE A 115 0.19 5.44 20.16
C ILE A 115 -0.87 4.40 19.76
N PRO A 116 -0.48 3.19 19.31
CA PRO A 116 -1.45 2.16 18.94
C PRO A 116 -2.24 1.64 20.14
N PRO A 117 -3.44 1.05 19.90
CA PRO A 117 -4.14 0.26 20.91
C PRO A 117 -3.23 -0.85 21.46
N GLY A 118 -3.05 -0.89 22.79
CA GLY A 118 -2.14 -1.81 23.48
C GLY A 118 -0.72 -1.27 23.69
N GLY A 119 -0.46 -0.02 23.32
CA GLY A 119 0.83 0.63 23.54
C GLY A 119 1.86 0.34 22.44
N ILE A 120 3.06 0.89 22.63
CA ILE A 120 4.16 0.77 21.67
C ILE A 120 4.92 -0.52 21.96
N SER A 121 4.95 -1.43 20.99
CA SER A 121 5.73 -2.66 21.03
C SER A 121 6.17 -3.06 19.63
N PHE A 122 7.31 -3.75 19.52
CA PHE A 122 7.89 -4.16 18.24
C PHE A 122 8.13 -5.66 18.22
N ARG A 123 7.50 -6.38 17.27
CA ARG A 123 7.81 -7.79 17.07
C ARG A 123 9.09 -7.94 16.27
N LYS A 124 9.78 -9.07 16.43
CA LYS A 124 10.89 -9.43 15.54
C LYS A 124 10.39 -9.42 14.09
N PRO A 125 11.11 -8.80 13.14
CA PRO A 125 10.75 -8.89 11.73
C PRO A 125 10.63 -10.36 11.29
N GLY A 126 9.55 -10.66 10.57
CA GLY A 126 9.29 -12.02 10.08
C GLY A 126 10.25 -12.43 8.96
N ALA A 127 10.32 -13.72 8.65
CA ALA A 127 11.09 -14.18 7.49
C ALA A 127 10.56 -13.53 6.20
N LEU A 128 11.46 -12.98 5.39
CA LEU A 128 11.14 -12.49 4.06
C LEU A 128 11.11 -13.66 3.09
N ASN A 129 9.96 -13.85 2.45
CA ASN A 129 9.87 -14.57 1.20
C ASN A 129 9.56 -13.56 0.09
N LYS A 130 9.91 -13.89 -1.16
CA LYS A 130 9.75 -12.97 -2.29
C LYS A 130 8.29 -12.56 -2.55
N THR A 131 7.33 -13.30 -2.00
CA THR A 131 5.89 -13.15 -2.24
C THR A 131 5.13 -12.36 -1.18
N ARG A 132 5.77 -11.92 -0.07
CA ARG A 132 5.11 -11.12 0.98
C ARG A 132 5.48 -9.64 0.86
N TRP A 133 4.79 -8.94 -0.02
CA TRP A 133 5.03 -7.52 -0.30
C TRP A 133 4.76 -6.60 0.88
N MET A 134 3.68 -6.84 1.63
CA MET A 134 3.41 -6.09 2.86
C MET A 134 4.53 -6.24 3.90
N ALA A 135 5.23 -7.38 3.95
CA ALA A 135 6.38 -7.53 4.82
C ALA A 135 7.48 -6.50 4.49
N ARG A 136 7.66 -6.12 3.23
CA ARG A 136 8.61 -5.06 2.85
C ARG A 136 8.24 -3.72 3.49
N ALA A 137 6.96 -3.35 3.50
CA ALA A 137 6.48 -2.13 4.16
C ALA A 137 6.75 -2.17 5.68
N VAL A 138 6.44 -3.29 6.34
CA VAL A 138 6.75 -3.52 7.76
C VAL A 138 8.24 -3.41 8.05
N TYR A 139 9.09 -3.99 7.19
CA TYR A 139 10.54 -3.89 7.31
C TYR A 139 11.02 -2.44 7.16
N ALA A 140 10.56 -1.73 6.15
CA ALA A 140 10.93 -0.34 5.92
C ALA A 140 10.61 0.56 7.12
N LEU A 141 9.40 0.42 7.68
CA LEU A 141 8.99 1.17 8.87
C LEU A 141 9.90 0.87 10.07
N LYS A 142 10.18 -0.40 10.36
CA LYS A 142 11.09 -0.78 11.44
C LYS A 142 12.50 -0.25 11.21
N MET A 143 13.02 -0.38 9.99
CA MET A 143 14.35 0.11 9.64
C MET A 143 14.46 1.61 9.81
N TYR A 144 13.45 2.38 9.37
CA TYR A 144 13.39 3.82 9.61
C TYR A 144 13.39 4.15 11.11
N MET A 145 12.54 3.47 11.89
CA MET A 145 12.41 3.69 13.33
C MET A 145 13.71 3.42 14.09
N PHE A 146 14.49 2.43 13.66
CA PHE A 146 15.76 2.05 14.29
C PHE A 146 16.99 2.54 13.52
N GLN A 147 16.84 3.50 12.60
CA GLN A 147 17.92 3.96 11.73
C GLN A 147 19.07 4.69 12.44
N LYS A 148 18.88 5.05 13.71
CA LYS A 148 19.94 5.59 14.58
C LYS A 148 20.83 4.51 15.20
N GLN A 149 20.35 3.26 15.24
CA GLN A 149 21.06 2.13 15.85
C GLN A 149 21.72 1.23 14.80
N TYR A 150 21.20 1.22 13.57
CA TYR A 150 21.77 0.46 12.45
C TYR A 150 22.56 1.39 11.49
N PRO A 151 23.73 0.97 10.97
CA PRO A 151 24.61 1.82 10.16
C PRO A 151 24.13 1.95 8.70
N PHE A 152 22.95 2.56 8.49
CA PHE A 152 22.48 2.91 7.15
C PHE A 152 23.30 4.05 6.54
N THR A 153 23.60 3.94 5.26
CA THR A 153 24.15 5.02 4.44
C THR A 153 23.17 6.18 4.34
N ARG A 154 23.66 7.37 3.95
CA ARG A 154 22.80 8.55 3.74
C ARG A 154 21.73 8.30 2.66
N ALA A 155 22.08 7.56 1.61
CA ALA A 155 21.16 7.20 0.53
C ALA A 155 20.05 6.27 1.04
N GLU A 156 20.40 5.21 1.79
CA GLU A 156 19.41 4.30 2.39
C GLU A 156 18.48 5.01 3.37
N LYS A 157 18.99 5.91 4.23
CA LYS A 157 18.14 6.69 5.14
C LYS A 157 17.12 7.54 4.40
N LYS A 158 17.55 8.20 3.32
CA LYS A 158 16.65 8.99 2.47
C LYS A 158 15.61 8.10 1.78
N GLY A 159 16.03 7.00 1.17
CA GLY A 159 15.12 6.03 0.55
C GLY A 159 14.12 5.42 1.52
N LEU A 160 14.55 5.12 2.75
CA LEU A 160 13.70 4.66 3.84
C LEU A 160 12.67 5.73 4.24
N GLU A 161 13.06 7.01 4.34
CA GLU A 161 12.10 8.10 4.58
C GLU A 161 11.06 8.18 3.46
N ASP A 162 11.51 8.20 2.21
CA ASP A 162 10.66 8.33 1.02
C ASP A 162 9.64 7.19 0.95
N ILE A 163 10.07 5.94 1.14
CA ILE A 163 9.17 4.77 1.10
C ILE A 163 8.27 4.69 2.34
N CYS A 164 8.74 5.08 3.53
CA CYS A 164 7.91 5.08 4.74
C CYS A 164 6.78 6.11 4.66
N ILE A 165 7.07 7.28 4.07
CA ILE A 165 6.04 8.29 3.78
C ILE A 165 5.06 7.74 2.74
N PHE A 166 5.54 7.15 1.63
CA PHE A 166 4.67 6.55 0.62
C PHE A 166 3.73 5.48 1.22
N VAL A 167 4.26 4.53 2.00
CA VAL A 167 3.43 3.44 2.54
C VAL A 167 2.40 3.94 3.55
N SER A 168 2.74 4.98 4.31
CA SER A 168 1.85 5.55 5.32
C SER A 168 0.82 6.51 4.74
N ALA A 169 1.21 7.37 3.80
CA ALA A 169 0.35 8.40 3.22
C ALA A 169 -0.59 7.86 2.13
N ALA A 170 -0.12 6.89 1.34
CA ALA A 170 -0.86 6.40 0.19
C ALA A 170 -1.24 4.94 0.34
N TYR A 171 -0.27 4.05 0.53
CA TYR A 171 -0.50 2.61 0.37
C TYR A 171 -1.43 2.00 1.43
N VAL A 172 -1.26 2.35 2.71
CA VAL A 172 -1.94 1.68 3.82
C VAL A 172 -3.46 1.69 3.67
N LYS A 173 -4.07 2.83 3.33
CA LYS A 173 -5.53 2.91 3.20
C LYS A 173 -6.06 1.99 2.11
N PHE A 174 -5.51 2.11 0.90
CA PHE A 174 -5.99 1.35 -0.26
C PHE A 174 -5.71 -0.15 -0.09
N TRP A 175 -4.58 -0.53 0.52
CA TRP A 175 -4.27 -1.93 0.80
C TRP A 175 -5.32 -2.61 1.67
N PHE A 176 -5.77 -1.96 2.74
CA PHE A 176 -6.74 -2.55 3.66
C PHE A 176 -8.19 -2.49 3.15
N GLU A 177 -8.52 -1.54 2.28
CA GLU A 177 -9.83 -1.47 1.64
C GLU A 177 -9.93 -2.32 0.35
N CYS A 178 -8.80 -2.79 -0.17
CA CYS A 178 -8.68 -3.60 -1.39
C CYS A 178 -9.61 -4.84 -1.45
N PRO A 179 -9.89 -5.59 -0.36
CA PRO A 179 -10.82 -6.72 -0.43
C PRO A 179 -12.26 -6.34 -0.81
N SER A 180 -12.68 -5.08 -0.60
CA SER A 180 -14.06 -4.65 -0.84
C SER A 180 -14.32 -4.44 -2.33
N ALA A 181 -15.19 -5.26 -2.93
CA ALA A 181 -15.57 -5.16 -4.34
C ALA A 181 -16.40 -3.91 -4.64
N THR A 182 -17.34 -3.55 -3.77
CA THR A 182 -18.21 -2.39 -3.94
C THR A 182 -17.43 -1.08 -3.89
N MET A 183 -16.41 -1.01 -3.03
CA MET A 183 -15.53 0.16 -2.88
C MET A 183 -14.47 0.28 -3.97
N ALA A 184 -14.29 -0.75 -4.81
CA ALA A 184 -13.19 -0.84 -5.77
C ALA A 184 -13.10 0.38 -6.68
N PRO A 185 -14.17 0.76 -7.41
CA PRO A 185 -14.00 1.75 -8.47
C PRO A 185 -13.66 3.14 -7.91
N LEU A 186 -14.27 3.50 -6.77
CA LEU A 186 -13.96 4.76 -6.11
C LEU A 186 -12.54 4.75 -5.52
N ASN A 187 -12.11 3.65 -4.91
CA ASN A 187 -10.78 3.53 -4.34
C ASN A 187 -9.68 3.61 -5.40
N ASP A 188 -9.86 2.95 -6.54
CA ASP A 188 -8.87 2.99 -7.62
C ASP A 188 -8.78 4.39 -8.23
N LEU A 189 -9.92 5.08 -8.39
CA LEU A 189 -9.95 6.48 -8.84
C LEU A 189 -9.27 7.42 -7.84
N GLU A 190 -9.59 7.30 -6.54
CA GLU A 190 -8.98 8.13 -5.51
C GLU A 190 -7.49 7.84 -5.34
N PHE A 191 -7.07 6.58 -5.47
CA PHE A 191 -5.65 6.23 -5.43
C PHE A 191 -4.89 6.83 -6.61
N LEU A 192 -5.46 6.75 -7.83
CA LEU A 192 -4.88 7.37 -9.02
C LEU A 192 -4.78 8.90 -8.88
N LYS A 193 -5.83 9.56 -8.39
CA LYS A 193 -5.83 11.01 -8.11
C LYS A 193 -4.76 11.37 -7.08
N LEU A 194 -4.63 10.58 -6.01
CA LEU A 194 -3.64 10.80 -4.97
C LEU A 194 -2.22 10.70 -5.54
N LEU A 195 -1.92 9.61 -6.25
CA LEU A 195 -0.60 9.41 -6.86
C LEU A 195 -0.29 10.50 -7.89
N LYS A 196 -1.27 10.91 -8.69
CA LYS A 196 -1.10 11.99 -9.67
C LYS A 196 -0.84 13.34 -9.01
N ARG A 197 -1.55 13.66 -7.93
CA ARG A 197 -1.38 14.90 -7.16
C ARG A 197 0.04 15.03 -6.57
N TYR A 198 0.60 13.91 -6.13
CA TYR A 198 1.91 13.85 -5.47
C TYR A 198 3.00 13.19 -6.32
N GLU A 199 2.84 13.16 -7.65
CA GLU A 199 3.75 12.42 -8.55
C GLU A 199 5.20 12.91 -8.45
N SER A 200 5.39 14.20 -8.16
CA SER A 200 6.70 14.85 -8.01
C SER A 200 7.22 14.87 -6.57
N PHE A 201 6.52 14.24 -5.62
CA PHE A 201 6.92 14.26 -4.21
C PHE A 201 8.27 13.56 -3.99
N THR A 202 8.38 12.31 -4.47
CA THR A 202 9.65 11.58 -4.59
C THR A 202 9.56 10.64 -5.78
N GLY A 203 10.70 10.07 -6.21
CA GLY A 203 10.70 9.08 -7.28
C GLY A 203 9.77 7.89 -7.00
N ALA A 204 9.61 7.50 -5.73
CA ALA A 204 8.72 6.40 -5.33
C ALA A 204 7.26 6.64 -5.76
N TRP A 205 6.77 7.89 -5.67
CA TRP A 205 5.41 8.26 -6.06
C TRP A 205 5.21 8.22 -7.58
N SER A 206 6.18 8.73 -8.33
CA SER A 206 6.17 8.65 -9.79
C SER A 206 6.23 7.20 -10.28
N ALA A 207 7.09 6.36 -9.69
CA ALA A 207 7.18 4.94 -10.03
C ALA A 207 5.89 4.19 -9.69
N ALA A 208 5.30 4.46 -8.53
CA ALA A 208 4.00 3.93 -8.12
C ALA A 208 2.89 4.30 -9.12
N LEU A 209 2.83 5.56 -9.55
CA LEU A 209 1.88 6.04 -10.55
C LEU A 209 2.06 5.31 -11.88
N THR A 210 3.28 5.21 -12.38
CA THR A 210 3.59 4.50 -13.63
C THR A 210 3.15 3.03 -13.57
N LYS A 211 3.45 2.33 -12.46
CA LYS A 211 3.00 0.94 -12.25
C LYS A 211 1.48 0.86 -12.22
N LEU A 212 0.80 1.74 -11.49
CA LEU A 212 -0.67 1.74 -11.46
C LEU A 212 -1.24 1.95 -12.88
N MET A 213 -0.69 2.92 -13.62
CA MET A 213 -1.09 3.24 -15.00
C MET A 213 -0.88 2.08 -15.97
N SER A 214 0.22 1.32 -15.85
CA SER A 214 0.46 0.13 -16.69
C SER A 214 -0.47 -1.03 -16.38
N HIS A 215 -1.17 -0.99 -15.24
CA HIS A 215 -2.06 -2.04 -14.78
C HIS A 215 -3.54 -1.63 -14.78
N LEU A 216 -3.95 -0.50 -15.37
CA LEU A 216 -5.36 -0.04 -15.39
C LEU A 216 -6.31 -0.92 -16.22
N ARG A 217 -5.82 -1.99 -16.88
CA ARG A 217 -6.66 -2.87 -17.71
C ARG A 217 -7.83 -3.51 -16.96
N TYR A 218 -7.78 -3.58 -15.63
CA TYR A 218 -8.90 -4.06 -14.82
C TYR A 218 -9.95 -2.98 -14.51
N LEU A 219 -9.68 -1.70 -14.77
CA LEU A 219 -10.69 -0.65 -14.69
C LEU A 219 -11.53 -0.66 -15.97
N SER A 220 -12.45 -1.63 -16.06
CA SER A 220 -13.37 -1.76 -17.18
C SER A 220 -14.72 -1.12 -16.88
N ALA A 221 -15.46 -0.81 -17.96
CA ALA A 221 -16.84 -0.35 -17.86
C ALA A 221 -17.74 -1.38 -17.15
N ASP A 222 -17.40 -2.67 -17.21
CA ASP A 222 -18.16 -3.75 -16.57
C ASP A 222 -18.03 -3.76 -15.06
N LEU A 223 -16.91 -3.25 -14.52
CA LEU A 223 -16.68 -3.17 -13.07
C LEU A 223 -17.13 -1.83 -12.48
N ALA A 224 -17.27 -0.78 -13.29
CA ALA A 224 -17.75 0.52 -12.83
C ALA A 224 -19.10 0.46 -12.09
N PRO A 225 -20.11 -0.34 -12.52
CA PRO A 225 -21.37 -0.50 -11.81
C PRO A 225 -21.25 -0.97 -10.35
N LEU A 226 -20.15 -1.60 -9.94
CA LEU A 226 -19.94 -1.98 -8.54
C LEU A 226 -19.98 -0.76 -7.60
N ALA A 227 -19.62 0.43 -8.10
CA ALA A 227 -19.67 1.68 -7.35
C ALA A 227 -21.11 2.13 -7.00
N LEU A 228 -22.13 1.58 -7.67
CA LEU A 228 -23.54 1.84 -7.33
C LEU A 228 -23.87 1.37 -5.91
N TYR A 229 -23.15 0.36 -5.41
CA TYR A 229 -23.31 -0.20 -4.07
C TYR A 229 -22.41 0.47 -3.01
N ASP A 230 -21.58 1.45 -3.40
CA ASP A 230 -20.76 2.20 -2.47
C ASP A 230 -21.55 3.42 -1.94
N ASN A 231 -21.76 3.51 -0.64
CA ASN A 231 -22.48 4.61 0.00
C ASN A 231 -21.73 5.95 -0.07
N ARG A 232 -20.42 5.92 -0.35
CA ARG A 232 -19.59 7.12 -0.54
C ARG A 232 -19.84 7.79 -1.89
N VAL A 233 -20.38 7.05 -2.86
CA VAL A 233 -20.70 7.60 -4.19
C VAL A 233 -22.03 8.36 -4.11
N PRO A 234 -22.08 9.67 -4.44
CA PRO A 234 -23.31 10.44 -4.37
C PRO A 234 -24.41 9.88 -5.27
N THR A 235 -25.68 9.98 -4.84
CA THR A 235 -26.83 9.50 -5.62
C THR A 235 -26.93 10.17 -7.00
N SER A 236 -26.50 11.43 -7.13
CA SER A 236 -26.41 12.12 -8.42
C SER A 236 -25.44 11.41 -9.37
N VAL A 237 -24.22 11.11 -8.91
CA VAL A 237 -23.22 10.37 -9.68
C VAL A 237 -23.74 8.98 -10.06
N LYS A 238 -24.39 8.26 -9.14
CA LYS A 238 -25.00 6.95 -9.45
C LYS A 238 -26.05 7.05 -10.56
N LYS A 239 -26.91 8.07 -10.53
CA LYS A 239 -27.91 8.32 -11.59
C LYS A 239 -27.25 8.61 -12.93
N ASP A 240 -26.17 9.38 -12.94
CA ASP A 240 -25.44 9.71 -14.18
C ASP A 240 -24.70 8.50 -14.75
N MET A 241 -24.10 7.66 -13.89
CA MET A 241 -23.50 6.39 -14.31
C MET A 241 -24.52 5.48 -15.00
N ILE A 242 -25.72 5.35 -14.45
CA ILE A 242 -26.80 4.53 -15.05
C ILE A 242 -27.21 5.10 -16.40
N LYS A 243 -27.43 6.42 -16.50
CA LYS A 243 -27.81 7.07 -17.78
C LYS A 243 -26.76 6.89 -18.88
N ASN A 244 -25.49 6.91 -18.52
CA ASN A 244 -24.39 6.80 -19.47
C ASN A 244 -24.02 5.36 -19.82
N ASN A 245 -24.18 4.39 -18.90
CA ASN A 245 -23.92 2.97 -19.16
C ASN A 245 -24.99 2.31 -20.05
N VAL A 246 -26.24 2.81 -20.08
CA VAL A 246 -27.32 2.27 -20.94
C VAL A 246 -27.05 2.50 -22.44
N LYS A 247 -26.17 3.44 -22.82
CA LYS A 247 -25.85 3.71 -24.23
C LYS A 247 -24.83 2.74 -24.86
N GLY A 248 -24.19 1.88 -24.08
CA GLY A 248 -23.16 0.94 -24.54
C GLY A 248 -23.59 -0.54 -24.61
N TRP A 249 -24.85 -0.83 -24.30
CA TRP A 249 -25.43 -2.19 -24.26
C TRP A 249 -26.52 -2.40 -25.32
N GLY A 250 -26.62 -1.47 -26.29
CA GLY A 250 -27.55 -1.53 -27.42
C GLY A 250 -26.84 -1.87 -28.72
#